data_AF-A0A386PP76-F1
#
_entry.id   AF-A0A386PP76-F1
#
_cell.length_a   1.000
_cell.length_b   1.000
_cell.length_c   1.000
_cell.angle_alpha   90.00
_cell.angle_beta   90.00
_cell.angle_gamma   90.00
#
_symmetry.space_group_name_H-M   'P 1'
#
loop_
_entity.id
_entity.type
_entity.pdbx_description
1 polymer ?
#
loop_
_entity_poly.entity_id
_entity_poly.type
_entity_poly.pdbx_seq_one_letter_code
_entity_poly.pdbx_strand_id
1 'polypeptide(L)'
;MRYKLKILDKHKTYEYVLRDIPMYEWDSILGFDVNQETLRRELNNLSVLKKISTLMISPAFFDEFYEIINANRRHSFLYKYALPTILFAVQYSLLEKVEGLREPSLVYVESHQDANGNFIKYSHIDDKWNYESLVSL
;
A
#
# COMPACT_ATOMS: atom_id res chain seq x y z
N MET A 1 13.09 -6.06 1.54
CA MET A 1 12.23 -6.88 0.67
C MET A 1 11.39 -5.99 -0.25
N ARG A 2 11.17 -6.38 -1.51
CA ARG A 2 10.35 -5.60 -2.46
C ARG A 2 9.03 -6.29 -2.75
N TYR A 3 8.04 -5.49 -3.10
CA TYR A 3 6.64 -5.86 -3.30
C TYR A 3 6.10 -5.16 -4.55
N LYS A 4 5.13 -5.77 -5.23
CA LYS A 4 4.35 -5.07 -6.26
C LYS A 4 3.04 -4.58 -5.67
N LEU A 5 2.92 -3.27 -5.50
CA LEU A 5 1.69 -2.60 -5.16
C LEU A 5 0.84 -2.44 -6.44
N LYS A 6 -0.44 -2.77 -6.35
CA LYS A 6 -1.44 -2.60 -7.40
C LYS A 6 -2.54 -1.68 -6.92
N ILE A 7 -2.98 -0.80 -7.81
CA ILE A 7 -4.13 0.06 -7.59
C ILE A 7 -5.10 -0.14 -8.74
N LEU A 8 -6.31 -0.60 -8.42
CA LEU A 8 -7.36 -0.83 -9.39
C LEU A 8 -8.17 0.42 -9.60
N ASP A 9 -8.31 0.81 -10.85
CA ASP A 9 -9.28 1.79 -11.33
C ASP A 9 -10.21 1.07 -12.32
N LYS A 10 -11.36 1.66 -12.59
CA LYS A 10 -12.35 1.11 -13.53
C LYS A 10 -11.74 0.79 -14.90
N HIS A 11 -10.77 1.60 -15.32
CA HIS A 11 -10.23 1.54 -16.68
C HIS A 11 -8.88 0.84 -16.78
N LYS A 12 -8.12 0.75 -15.69
CA LYS A 12 -6.78 0.16 -15.70
C LYS A 12 -6.31 -0.20 -14.31
N THR A 13 -5.24 -1.00 -14.27
CA THR A 13 -4.48 -1.30 -13.05
C THR A 13 -3.17 -0.52 -13.09
N TYR A 14 -2.91 0.26 -12.05
CA TYR A 14 -1.63 0.92 -11.83
C TYR A 14 -0.71 -0.01 -11.03
N GLU A 15 0.57 -0.01 -11.37
CA GLU A 15 1.55 -0.89 -10.75
C GLU A 15 2.75 -0.10 -10.24
N TYR A 16 3.16 -0.39 -9.00
CA TYR A 16 4.30 0.26 -8.38
C TYR A 16 5.20 -0.76 -7.68
N VAL A 17 6.51 -0.52 -7.74
CA VAL A 17 7.45 -1.25 -6.87
C VAL A 17 7.44 -0.58 -5.51
N LEU A 18 7.04 -1.34 -4.50
CA LEU A 18 7.04 -0.94 -3.10
C LEU A 18 8.21 -1.64 -2.41
N ARG A 19 9.01 -0.89 -1.65
CA ARG A 19 10.13 -1.42 -0.87
C ARG A 19 9.97 -1.07 0.61
N ASP A 20 10.49 -1.93 1.47
CA ASP A 20 10.84 -1.52 2.83
C ASP A 20 11.97 -0.47 2.80
N ILE A 21 12.05 0.31 3.87
CA ILE A 21 13.15 1.26 4.07
C ILE A 21 13.82 1.01 5.42
N PRO A 22 15.09 1.42 5.60
CA PRO A 22 15.76 1.30 6.89
C PRO A 22 14.97 1.96 8.02
N MET A 23 14.97 1.35 9.21
CA MET A 23 14.18 1.84 10.34
C MET A 23 14.51 3.29 10.71
N TYR A 24 15.77 3.71 10.59
CA TYR A 24 16.16 5.09 10.90
C TYR A 24 15.50 6.12 9.95
N GLU A 25 15.21 5.78 8.69
CA GLU A 25 14.49 6.67 7.77
C GLU A 25 13.03 6.79 8.20
N TRP A 26 12.45 5.67 8.66
CA TRP A 26 11.10 5.63 9.23
C TRP A 26 10.99 6.49 10.49
N ASP A 27 11.90 6.30 11.43
CA ASP A 27 11.96 7.03 12.71
C ASP A 27 12.23 8.53 12.49
N SER A 28 12.96 8.91 11.44
CA SER A 28 13.18 10.33 11.09
C SER A 28 11.89 11.06 10.71
N ILE A 29 10.87 10.32 10.25
CA ILE A 29 9.57 10.88 9.86
C ILE A 29 8.58 10.81 11.02
N LEU A 30 8.54 9.68 11.74
CA LEU A 30 7.53 9.43 12.78
C LEU A 30 7.97 9.79 14.20
N GLY A 31 9.27 9.95 14.44
CA GLY A 31 9.87 10.01 15.77
C GLY A 31 10.33 8.63 16.26
N PHE A 32 11.12 8.61 17.34
CA PHE A 32 11.58 7.38 18.00
C PHE A 32 10.51 6.84 18.96
N ASP A 33 10.45 5.52 19.12
CA ASP A 33 9.60 4.80 20.11
C ASP A 33 8.10 5.15 20.04
N VAL A 34 7.59 5.32 18.82
CA VAL A 34 6.19 5.66 18.58
C VAL A 34 5.30 4.46 18.88
N ASN A 35 4.37 4.60 19.83
CA ASN A 35 3.39 3.56 20.11
C ASN A 35 2.42 3.34 18.91
N GLN A 36 1.75 2.19 18.87
CA GLN A 36 0.90 1.80 17.72
C GLN A 36 -0.22 2.81 17.41
N GLU A 37 -0.81 3.44 18.43
CA GLU A 37 -1.88 4.42 18.24
C GLU A 37 -1.36 5.71 17.59
N THR A 38 -0.24 6.22 18.08
CA THR A 38 0.43 7.40 17.50
C THR A 38 0.86 7.09 16.07
N LEU A 39 1.41 5.91 15.83
CA LEU A 39 1.84 5.50 14.50
C LEU A 39 0.67 5.40 13.52
N ARG A 40 -0.48 4.84 13.95
CA ARG A 40 -1.71 4.83 13.15
C ARG A 40 -2.19 6.24 12.85
N ARG A 41 -2.15 7.15 13.82
CA ARG A 41 -2.55 8.56 13.62
C ARG A 41 -1.65 9.26 12.63
N GLU A 42 -0.33 9.15 12.79
CA GLU A 42 0.64 9.81 11.92
C GLU A 42 0.57 9.25 10.48
N LEU A 43 0.35 7.95 10.29
CA LEU A 43 0.17 7.38 8.94
C LEU A 43 -1.12 7.84 8.24
N ASN A 44 -2.09 8.41 8.97
CA ASN A 44 -3.26 9.08 8.38
C ASN A 44 -3.00 10.58 8.11
N ASN A 45 -1.87 11.14 8.56
CA ASN A 45 -1.46 12.50 8.22
C ASN A 45 -0.92 12.55 6.78
N LEU A 46 -1.46 13.47 5.97
CA LEU A 46 -1.12 13.56 4.55
C LEU A 46 0.36 13.86 4.29
N SER A 47 0.96 14.73 5.10
CA SER A 47 2.37 15.10 4.96
C SER A 47 3.28 13.92 5.28
N VAL A 48 2.95 13.17 6.34
CA VAL A 48 3.67 11.95 6.73
C VAL A 48 3.53 10.88 5.66
N LEU A 49 2.30 10.61 5.21
CA LEU A 49 2.02 9.60 4.19
C LEU A 49 2.73 9.93 2.86
N LYS A 50 2.78 11.21 2.47
CA LYS A 50 3.55 11.66 1.30
C LYS A 50 5.04 11.38 1.45
N LYS A 51 5.64 11.72 2.60
CA LYS A 51 7.06 11.46 2.87
C LYS A 51 7.39 9.97 2.84
N ILE A 52 6.60 9.16 3.54
CA ILE A 52 6.82 7.71 3.61
C ILE A 52 6.67 7.06 2.24
N SER A 53 5.59 7.36 1.52
CA SER A 53 5.38 6.79 0.18
C SER A 53 6.42 7.27 -0.83
N THR A 54 6.97 8.48 -0.67
CA THR A 54 8.12 8.96 -1.46
C THR A 54 9.33 8.06 -1.30
N LEU A 55 9.65 7.65 -0.07
CA LEU A 55 10.80 6.80 0.21
C LEU A 55 10.56 5.34 -0.20
N MET A 56 9.37 4.82 0.10
CA MET A 56 9.02 3.41 -0.13
C MET A 56 8.64 3.09 -1.58
N ILE A 57 8.20 4.07 -2.38
CA ILE A 57 7.70 3.85 -3.73
C ILE A 57 8.40 4.77 -4.72
N SER A 58 7.98 6.03 -4.78
CA SER A 58 8.58 7.06 -5.64
C SER A 58 8.11 8.46 -5.25
N PRO A 59 8.85 9.53 -5.60
CA PRO A 59 8.43 10.90 -5.33
C PRO A 59 7.11 11.32 -6.02
N ALA A 60 6.79 10.73 -7.17
CA ALA A 60 5.58 11.05 -7.92
C ALA A 60 4.34 10.29 -7.42
N PHE A 61 4.54 9.17 -6.73
CA PHE A 61 3.47 8.24 -6.37
C PHE A 61 2.32 8.92 -5.61
N PHE A 62 2.62 9.78 -4.64
CA PHE A 62 1.57 10.35 -3.80
C PHE A 62 0.62 11.24 -4.62
N ASP A 63 1.16 12.01 -5.56
CA ASP A 63 0.35 12.92 -6.37
C ASP A 63 -0.49 12.09 -7.38
N GLU A 64 0.10 11.08 -8.02
CA GLU A 64 -0.63 10.11 -8.86
C GLU A 64 -1.74 9.38 -8.09
N PHE A 65 -1.46 8.96 -6.86
CA PHE A 65 -2.43 8.29 -5.99
C PHE A 65 -3.65 9.18 -5.72
N TYR A 66 -3.44 10.48 -5.52
CA TYR A 66 -4.52 11.43 -5.34
C TYR A 66 -5.33 11.68 -6.61
N GLU A 67 -4.69 11.65 -7.78
CA GLU A 67 -5.40 11.69 -9.06
C GLU A 67 -6.33 10.48 -9.23
N ILE A 68 -5.84 9.28 -8.90
CA ILE A 68 -6.64 8.04 -8.93
C ILE A 68 -7.84 8.15 -7.98
N ILE A 69 -7.61 8.61 -6.75
CA ILE A 69 -8.68 8.81 -5.75
C ILE A 69 -9.72 9.82 -6.25
N ASN A 70 -9.29 10.92 -6.86
CA ASN A 70 -10.17 11.96 -7.36
C ASN A 70 -11.03 11.47 -8.52
N ALA A 71 -10.46 10.68 -9.44
CA ALA A 71 -11.20 10.01 -10.50
C ALA A 71 -12.24 9.03 -9.94
N ASN A 72 -11.95 8.39 -8.79
CA ASN A 72 -12.81 7.41 -8.13
C ASN A 72 -13.50 7.95 -6.87
N ARG A 73 -13.91 9.22 -6.87
CA ARG A 73 -14.39 9.94 -5.67
C ARG A 73 -15.43 9.17 -4.84
N ARG A 74 -16.37 8.47 -5.48
CA ARG A 74 -17.42 7.67 -4.83
C ARG A 74 -16.85 6.54 -3.96
N HIS A 75 -15.76 5.92 -4.41
CA HIS A 75 -15.10 4.81 -3.75
C HIS A 75 -13.78 5.23 -3.08
N SER A 76 -13.54 6.53 -2.94
CA SER A 76 -12.27 7.08 -2.42
C SER A 76 -11.84 6.52 -1.07
N PHE A 77 -12.80 6.12 -0.22
CA PHE A 77 -12.51 5.51 1.08
C PHE A 77 -11.80 4.15 0.98
N LEU A 78 -12.12 3.34 -0.05
CA LEU A 78 -11.50 2.04 -0.30
C LEU A 78 -10.02 2.18 -0.64
N TYR A 79 -9.62 3.29 -1.28
CA TYR A 79 -8.21 3.60 -1.54
C TYR A 79 -7.51 4.14 -0.30
N LYS A 80 -8.11 5.13 0.37
CA LYS A 80 -7.47 5.91 1.44
C LYS A 80 -7.06 5.06 2.64
N TYR A 81 -7.88 4.09 3.04
CA TYR A 81 -7.59 3.28 4.23
C TYR A 81 -6.59 2.15 3.98
N ALA A 82 -6.51 1.65 2.75
CA ALA A 82 -5.65 0.53 2.41
C ALA A 82 -4.16 0.93 2.40
N LEU A 83 -3.83 2.08 1.80
CA LEU A 83 -2.43 2.49 1.60
C LEU A 83 -1.62 2.61 2.92
N PRO A 84 -2.07 3.35 3.96
CA PRO A 84 -1.34 3.44 5.23
C PRO A 84 -1.08 2.06 5.86
N THR A 85 -2.08 1.17 5.80
CA THR A 85 -2.00 -0.17 6.36
C THR A 85 -0.98 -1.03 5.62
N ILE A 86 -0.93 -0.94 4.29
CA ILE A 86 0.04 -1.66 3.46
C ILE A 86 1.47 -1.17 3.72
N LEU A 87 1.69 0.14 3.77
CA LEU A 87 3.03 0.71 4.03
C LEU A 87 3.54 0.25 5.40
N PHE A 88 2.69 0.28 6.43
CA PHE A 88 3.01 -0.26 7.74
C PHE A 88 3.32 -1.76 7.69
N ALA A 89 2.46 -2.55 7.04
CA ALA A 89 2.63 -3.99 6.99
C ALA A 89 3.90 -4.42 6.24
N VAL A 90 4.29 -3.69 5.20
CA VAL A 90 5.58 -3.88 4.53
C VAL A 90 6.74 -3.57 5.47
N GLN A 91 6.72 -2.40 6.11
CA GLN A 91 7.82 -1.96 6.97
C GLN A 91 8.13 -2.96 8.08
N TYR A 92 7.09 -3.56 8.68
CA TYR A 92 7.23 -4.50 9.79
C TYR A 92 7.17 -5.98 9.36
N SER A 93 7.20 -6.28 8.05
CA SER A 93 7.11 -7.65 7.52
C SER A 93 5.90 -8.43 8.06
N LEU A 94 4.74 -7.77 8.05
CA LEU A 94 3.47 -8.25 8.58
C LEU A 94 2.45 -8.64 7.51
N LEU A 95 2.71 -8.36 6.22
CA LEU A 95 1.76 -8.62 5.13
C LEU A 95 1.20 -10.05 5.13
N GLU A 96 2.05 -11.04 5.39
CA GLU A 96 1.64 -12.46 5.40
C GLU A 96 1.02 -12.90 6.73
N LYS A 97 1.23 -12.12 7.79
CA LYS A 97 0.84 -12.46 9.17
C LYS A 97 -0.52 -11.89 9.55
N VAL A 98 -0.91 -10.76 8.96
CA VAL A 98 -2.16 -10.07 9.28
C VAL A 98 -3.29 -10.62 8.42
N GLU A 99 -4.32 -11.15 9.08
CA GLU A 99 -5.58 -11.56 8.45
C GLU A 99 -6.33 -10.32 7.94
N GLY A 100 -7.01 -10.42 6.80
CA GLY A 100 -7.67 -9.29 6.13
C GLY A 100 -6.77 -8.46 5.21
N LEU A 101 -5.44 -8.37 5.44
CA LEU A 101 -4.50 -7.86 4.43
C LEU A 101 -4.30 -8.82 3.24
N ARG A 102 -4.80 -10.04 3.40
CA ARG A 102 -4.83 -11.10 2.37
C ARG A 102 -6.08 -11.03 1.50
N GLU A 103 -7.02 -10.14 1.80
CA GLU A 103 -8.20 -9.97 0.95
C GLU A 103 -7.91 -8.92 -0.14
N PRO A 104 -8.26 -9.20 -1.41
CA PRO A 104 -8.08 -8.25 -2.48
C PRO A 104 -8.95 -7.01 -2.26
N SER A 105 -8.37 -5.84 -2.51
CA SER A 105 -9.06 -4.55 -2.41
C SER A 105 -8.63 -3.65 -3.56
N LEU A 106 -9.15 -2.41 -3.64
CA LEU A 106 -8.75 -1.49 -4.71
C LEU A 106 -7.27 -1.06 -4.63
N VAL A 107 -6.61 -1.25 -3.48
CA VAL A 107 -5.17 -1.03 -3.30
C VAL A 107 -4.61 -2.25 -2.58
N TYR A 108 -3.76 -3.03 -3.23
CA TYR A 108 -3.29 -4.31 -2.68
C TYR A 108 -1.87 -4.63 -3.11
N VAL A 109 -1.23 -5.56 -2.42
CA VAL A 109 0.09 -6.08 -2.82
C VAL A 109 -0.10 -7.39 -3.56
N GLU A 110 0.30 -7.43 -4.83
CA GLU A 110 0.11 -8.61 -5.69
C GLU A 110 1.17 -9.68 -5.49
N SER A 111 2.42 -9.25 -5.27
CA SER A 111 3.56 -10.15 -5.22
C SER A 111 4.68 -9.59 -4.34
N HIS A 112 5.58 -10.47 -3.93
CA HIS A 112 6.82 -10.12 -3.25
C HIS A 112 8.02 -10.69 -3.98
N GLN A 113 9.19 -10.09 -3.78
CA GLN A 113 10.44 -10.52 -4.40
C GLN A 113 11.11 -11.61 -3.55
N ASP A 114 11.45 -12.75 -4.17
CA ASP A 114 12.21 -13.82 -3.54
C ASP A 114 13.71 -13.50 -3.43
N ALA A 115 14.48 -14.42 -2.85
CA ALA A 115 15.94 -14.27 -2.71
C ALA A 115 16.69 -14.19 -4.05
N ASN A 116 16.09 -14.65 -5.15
CA ASN A 116 16.67 -14.62 -6.50
C ASN A 116 16.26 -13.38 -7.29
N GLY A 117 15.41 -12.53 -6.71
CA GLY A 117 14.93 -11.33 -7.34
C GLY A 117 13.66 -11.50 -8.17
N ASN A 118 13.01 -12.66 -8.14
CA ASN A 118 11.77 -12.94 -8.88
C ASN A 118 10.55 -12.54 -8.06
N PHE A 119 9.53 -11.97 -8.71
CA PHE A 119 8.26 -11.68 -8.06
C PHE A 119 7.34 -12.89 -8.03
N ILE A 120 6.95 -13.32 -6.83
CA ILE A 120 6.03 -14.43 -6.57
C ILE A 120 4.63 -13.86 -6.27
N LYS A 121 3.65 -14.19 -7.12
CA LYS A 121 2.24 -13.81 -6.93
C LYS A 121 1.67 -14.56 -5.72
N TYR A 122 0.90 -13.87 -4.88
CA TYR A 122 0.17 -14.53 -3.81
C TYR A 122 -0.95 -15.42 -4.37
N SER A 123 -1.10 -16.63 -3.82
CA SER A 123 -2.08 -17.62 -4.28
C SER A 123 -3.55 -17.20 -4.09
N HIS A 124 -3.81 -16.29 -3.15
CA HIS A 124 -5.16 -15.76 -2.88
C HIS A 124 -5.58 -14.67 -3.88
N ILE A 125 -4.68 -14.21 -4.75
CA ILE A 125 -4.97 -13.22 -5.79
C ILE A 125 -5.25 -13.96 -7.08
N ASP A 126 -6.52 -14.30 -7.27
CA ASP A 126 -7.01 -14.92 -8.51
C ASP A 126 -7.54 -13.89 -9.53
N ASP A 127 -7.77 -14.34 -10.76
CA ASP A 127 -8.14 -13.46 -11.87
C ASP A 127 -9.61 -12.99 -11.83
N LYS A 128 -10.41 -13.46 -10.87
CA LYS A 128 -11.81 -13.03 -10.71
C LYS A 128 -11.91 -11.67 -10.02
N TRP A 129 -10.86 -11.26 -9.31
CA TRP A 129 -10.82 -9.98 -8.60
C TRP A 129 -10.53 -8.83 -9.59
N ASN A 130 -11.53 -7.98 -9.77
CA ASN A 130 -11.45 -6.78 -10.60
C ASN A 130 -12.18 -5.61 -9.93
N TYR A 131 -12.01 -4.40 -10.49
CA TYR A 131 -12.64 -3.19 -9.96
C TYR A 131 -14.15 -3.37 -9.71
N GLU A 132 -14.91 -3.85 -10.70
CA GLU A 132 -16.37 -4.00 -10.60
C GLU A 132 -16.77 -5.00 -9.52
N SER A 133 -16.01 -6.09 -9.35
CA SER A 133 -16.26 -7.08 -8.29
C SER A 133 -16.07 -6.50 -6.88
N LEU A 134 -15.16 -5.52 -6.72
CA LEU A 134 -14.80 -4.95 -5.42
C LEU A 134 -15.67 -3.76 -5.01
N VAL A 135 -16.20 -3.01 -5.98
CA VAL A 135 -17.07 -1.85 -5.71
C VAL A 135 -18.57 -2.20 -5.68
N SER A 136 -18.92 -3.44 -6.03
CA SER A 136 -20.30 -3.96 -6.02
C SER A 136 -20.67 -4.69 -4.72
N LEU A 137 -19.72 -4.82 -3.78
CA LEU A 137 -19.92 -5.36 -2.43
C LEU A 137 -20.64 -4.36 -1.53
#